data_AF-A0A7X8IJR8-F1
#
_entry.id   AF-A0A7X8IJR8-F1
#
_cell.length_a   1.000
_cell.length_b   1.000
_cell.length_c   1.000
_cell.angle_alpha   90.00
_cell.angle_beta   90.00
_cell.angle_gamma   90.00
#
_symmetry.space_group_name_H-M   'P 1'
#
loop_
_entity.id
_entity.type
_entity.pdbx_description
1 polymer ?
#
loop_
_entity_poly.entity_id
_entity_poly.type
_entity_poly.pdbx_seq_one_letter_code
_entity_poly.pdbx_strand_id
1 'polypeptide(L)' 'MSKWIYTKDGKNYGPMKVAKIAKAIFNSELELNDYILSAETQTWHKIKDIPEIMDIIHKPRRKHLFEDIDDSLLEEETED' A
#
# COMPACT_ATOMS: atom_id res chain seq x y z
N MET A 1 -17.92 -5.11 -4.62
CA MET A 1 -16.50 -4.86 -4.29
C MET A 1 -15.71 -5.41 -5.46
N SER A 2 -15.07 -4.52 -6.22
CA SER A 2 -14.36 -4.91 -7.42
C SER A 2 -13.18 -5.83 -7.10
N LYS A 3 -12.99 -6.82 -7.96
CA LYS A 3 -11.99 -7.87 -7.83
C LYS A 3 -10.90 -7.65 -8.87
N TRP A 4 -9.66 -7.66 -8.42
CA TRP A 4 -8.49 -7.34 -9.24
C TRP A 4 -7.56 -8.54 -9.37
N ILE A 5 -6.93 -8.68 -10.53
CA ILE A 5 -5.93 -9.70 -10.84
C ILE A 5 -4.66 -8.96 -11.29
N TYR A 6 -3.50 -9.33 -10.75
CA TYR A 6 -2.23 -8.81 -11.23
C TYR A 6 -1.37 -9.95 -11.77
N THR A 7 -0.45 -9.62 -12.68
CA THR A 7 0.48 -10.59 -13.26
C THR A 7 1.88 -10.29 -12.76
N LYS A 8 2.57 -11.33 -12.26
CA LYS A 8 3.96 -11.25 -11.83
C LYS A 8 4.67 -12.54 -12.22
N ASP A 9 5.86 -12.43 -12.80
CA ASP A 9 6.66 -13.56 -13.27
C ASP A 9 5.88 -14.52 -14.20
N GLY A 10 5.03 -13.95 -15.07
CA GLY A 10 4.17 -14.70 -15.99
C GLY A 10 3.01 -15.45 -15.33
N LYS A 11 2.78 -15.29 -14.03
CA LYS A 11 1.68 -15.90 -13.28
C LYS A 11 0.64 -14.86 -12.89
N ASN A 12 -0.63 -15.23 -13.01
CA ASN A 12 -1.75 -14.40 -12.59
C ASN A 12 -2.11 -14.69 -11.13
N TYR A 13 -2.27 -13.63 -10.35
CA TYR A 13 -2.65 -13.68 -8.94
C TYR A 13 -3.97 -12.96 -8.76
N GLY A 14 -4.98 -13.66 -8.22
CA GLY A 14 -6.31 -13.10 -7.98
C GLY A 14 -7.42 -14.07 -8.40
N PRO A 15 -8.69 -13.61 -8.42
CA PRO A 15 -9.15 -12.25 -8.11
C PRO A 15 -9.07 -11.88 -6.62
N MET A 16 -8.67 -10.66 -6.30
CA MET A 16 -8.52 -10.17 -4.92
C MET A 16 -9.09 -8.76 -4.70
N LYS A 17 -9.29 -8.40 -3.42
CA LYS A 17 -9.76 -7.07 -3.01
C LYS A 17 -8.64 -6.03 -3.10
N VAL A 18 -9.00 -4.76 -3.24
CA VAL A 18 -8.08 -3.60 -3.25
C VAL A 18 -7.10 -3.57 -2.09
N ALA A 19 -7.50 -4.02 -0.90
CA ALA A 19 -6.62 -4.10 0.27
C ALA A 19 -5.41 -5.04 0.07
N LYS A 20 -5.58 -6.14 -0.68
CA LYS A 20 -4.45 -7.03 -1.01
C LYS A 20 -3.51 -6.41 -2.05
N ILE A 21 -4.06 -5.66 -3.01
CA ILE A 21 -3.25 -4.91 -3.98
C ILE A 21 -2.44 -3.83 -3.25
N ALA A 22 -3.08 -3.05 -2.37
CA ALA A 22 -2.38 -2.06 -1.54
C ALA A 22 -1.27 -2.69 -0.69
N LYS A 23 -1.50 -3.87 -0.11
CA LYS A 23 -0.46 -4.62 0.61
C LYS A 23 0.71 -5.02 -0.29
N ALA A 24 0.44 -5.51 -1.50
CA ALA A 24 1.48 -5.85 -2.47
C ALA A 24 2.32 -4.61 -2.86
N ILE A 25 1.69 -3.43 -2.99
CA ILE A 25 2.41 -2.16 -3.20
C ILE A 25 3.31 -1.84 -2.00
N PHE A 26 2.81 -1.94 -0.76
CA PHE A 26 3.61 -1.70 0.44
C PHE A 26 4.78 -2.68 0.62
N ASN A 27 4.64 -3.90 0.09
CA ASN A 27 5.69 -4.92 0.07
C ASN A 27 6.68 -4.74 -1.09
N SER A 28 6.54 -3.70 -1.91
CA SER A 28 7.30 -3.50 -3.15
C SER A 28 7.16 -4.66 -4.14
N GLU A 29 6.05 -5.39 -4.08
CA GLU A 29 5.75 -6.47 -5.03
C GLU A 29 5.11 -5.95 -6.32
N LEU A 30 4.49 -4.77 -6.27
CA LEU A 30 3.82 -4.04 -7.34
C LEU A 30 4.17 -2.55 -7.26
N GLU A 31 4.25 -1.89 -8.40
CA GLU A 31 4.46 -0.45 -8.50
C GLU A 31 3.19 0.28 -8.97
N LEU A 32 3.06 1.57 -8.64
CA LEU A 32 1.87 2.37 -9.01
C LEU A 32 1.65 2.49 -10.52
N ASN A 33 2.69 2.30 -11.33
CA ASN A 33 2.60 2.34 -12.79
C ASN A 33 2.26 0.98 -13.43
N ASP A 34 2.22 -0.10 -12.64
CA ASP A 34 1.85 -1.43 -13.13
C ASP A 34 0.38 -1.48 -13.54
N TYR A 35 0.08 -2.41 -14.45
CA TYR A 35 -1.28 -2.70 -14.88
C TYR A 35 -1.86 -3.90 -14.13
N ILE A 36 -3.12 -3.78 -13.71
CA ILE A 36 -3.92 -4.86 -13.13
C ILE A 36 -5.23 -5.03 -13.90
N LEU A 37 -5.72 -6.26 -13.95
CA LEU A 37 -6.92 -6.64 -14.66
C LEU A 37 -8.13 -6.58 -13.71
N SER A 38 -9.18 -5.89 -14.15
CA SER A 38 -10.50 -5.95 -13.52
C SER A 38 -11.16 -7.29 -13.86
N ALA A 39 -11.48 -8.09 -12.85
CA ALA A 39 -12.17 -9.36 -13.05
C ALA A 39 -13.64 -9.18 -13.49
N GLU A 40 -14.24 -8.02 -13.21
CA GLU A 40 -15.64 -7.71 -13.56
C GLU A 40 -15.76 -7.30 -15.02
N THR A 41 -14.88 -6.42 -15.49
CA THR A 41 -14.96 -5.82 -16.83
C THR A 41 -13.98 -6.45 -17.82
N GLN A 42 -13.04 -7.28 -17.36
CA GLN A 42 -11.96 -7.86 -18.17
C GLN A 42 -11.09 -6.81 -18.87
N THR A 43 -10.92 -5.64 -18.25
CA THR A 43 -10.11 -4.53 -18.76
C THR A 43 -8.89 -4.29 -17.88
N TRP A 44 -7.77 -3.93 -18.50
CA TRP A 44 -6.54 -3.54 -17.81
C TRP A 44 -6.59 -2.08 -17.37
N HIS A 45 -6.14 -1.82 -16.15
CA HIS A 45 -6.10 -0.50 -15.51
C HIS A 45 -4.73 -0.31 -14.86
N LYS A 46 -4.16 0.90 -14.90
CA LYS A 46 -2.98 1.19 -14.08
C LYS A 46 -3.40 1.31 -12.63
N ILE A 47 -2.55 0.84 -11.73
CA ILE A 47 -2.81 0.87 -10.29
C ILE A 47 -3.11 2.30 -9.80
N LYS A 48 -2.31 3.28 -10.23
CA LYS A 48 -2.50 4.69 -9.84
C LYS A 48 -3.81 5.33 -10.30
N ASP A 49 -4.46 4.76 -11.31
CA ASP A 49 -5.71 5.28 -11.87
C ASP A 49 -6.94 4.73 -11.12
N ILE A 50 -6.75 3.85 -10.13
CA ILE A 50 -7.83 3.19 -9.37
C ILE A 50 -8.00 3.91 -8.02
N PRO A 51 -9.06 4.75 -7.85
CA PRO A 51 -9.22 5.58 -6.64
C PRO A 51 -9.28 4.77 -5.34
N GLU A 52 -9.95 3.62 -5.36
CA GLU A 52 -10.09 2.74 -4.20
C GLU A 52 -8.74 2.25 -3.65
N ILE A 53 -7.72 2.09 -4.51
CA ILE A 53 -6.37 1.71 -4.10
C ILE A 53 -5.63 2.94 -3.57
N MET A 54 -5.74 4.07 -4.28
CA MET A 54 -5.12 5.34 -3.90
C MET A 54 -5.58 5.81 -2.50
N ASP A 55 -6.86 5.64 -2.19
CA ASP A 55 -7.43 5.95 -0.87
C ASP A 55 -6.82 5.11 0.26
N ILE A 56 -6.39 3.88 -0.02
CA ILE A 56 -5.75 3.02 0.99
C ILE A 56 -4.30 3.42 1.20
N ILE A 57 -3.57 3.70 0.12
CA ILE A 57 -2.13 4.01 0.21
C ILE A 57 -1.87 5.43 0.73
N HIS A 58 -2.77 6.38 0.47
CA HIS A 58 -2.65 7.76 0.96
C HIS A 58 -3.29 7.98 2.32
N LYS A 59 -3.96 6.97 2.91
CA LYS A 59 -4.49 7.11 4.27
C LYS A 59 -3.34 7.32 5.25
N PRO A 60 -3.33 8.43 6.01
CA PRO A 60 -2.34 8.63 7.05
C PRO A 60 -2.46 7.50 8.06
N ARG A 61 -1.37 6.76 8.28
CA ARG A 61 -1.33 5.78 9.35
C ARG A 61 -1.43 6.54 10.67
N ARG A 62 -2.45 6.24 11.48
CA ARG A 62 -2.55 6.70 12.88
C ARG A 62 -1.52 6.04 13.80
N LYS A 63 -0.34 5.66 13.30
CA LYS A 63 0.74 5.18 14.15
C LYS A 63 1.55 6.41 14.53
N HIS A 64 1.53 6.79 15.80
CA HIS A 64 2.39 7.86 16.29
C HIS A 64 3.84 7.43 16.01
N LEU A 65 4.57 8.24 15.24
CA LEU A 65 5.95 7.95 14.82
C LEU A 65 6.93 7.83 16.01
N PHE A 66 6.49 8.20 17.21
CA PHE A 66 7.29 8.34 18.41
C PHE A 66 6.69 7.63 19.64
N GLU A 67 5.81 6.65 19.46
CA GLU A 67 5.27 5.85 20.57
C GLU A 67 6.34 5.01 21.29
N ASP A 68 7.48 4.77 20.65
CA ASP A 68 8.59 3.97 21.17
C ASP A 68 9.78 4.82 21.70
N ILE A 69 9.64 6.16 21.77
CA ILE A 69 10.66 7.00 22.43
C ILE A 69 10.36 6.99 23.93
N ASP A 70 11.24 6.37 24.68
CA ASP A 70 11.27 6.48 26.14
C ASP A 70 11.67 7.92 26.51
N ASP A 71 10.75 8.67 27.14
CA ASP A 71 10.96 10.06 27.57
C ASP A 71 12.18 10.21 28.51
N SER A 72 12.69 9.12 29.08
CA SER A 72 13.92 9.11 29.89
C SER A 72 15.21 9.42 29.12
N LEU A 73 15.18 9.51 27.79
CA LEU A 73 16.33 9.88 26.95
C LEU A 73 16.43 11.39 26.64
N LEU A 74 15.53 12.22 27.19
CA LEU A 74 15.48 13.65 26.92
C LEU A 74 16.17 14.53 27.98
N GLU A 75 16.72 13.94 29.04
CA GLU A 75 17.48 14.67 30.07
C GLU A 75 18.95 14.28 30.02
N GLU A 76 19.75 14.99 29.21
CA GLU A 76 21.17 15.25 29.48
C GLU A 76 21.71 16.11 28.33
N GLU A 77 21.61 17.44 28.45
CA GLU A 77 22.64 18.42 28.01
C GLU A 77 22.21 19.81 28.56
N THR A 78 22.45 20.03 29.85
CA THR A 78 22.71 21.38 30.37
C THR A 78 24.15 21.38 30.89
N GLU A 79 25.10 21.67 30.00
CA GLU A 79 26.45 22.07 30.40
C GLU A 79 26.39 23.54 30.89
N ASP A 80 26.87 23.76 32.13
CA ASP A 80 27.18 25.06 32.74
C ASP A 80 28.44 25.70 32.12
#